data_AF-A0A060BTT5-F1
#
_entry.id   AF-A0A060BTT5-F1
#
_cell.length_a   1.000
_cell.length_b   1.000
_cell.length_c   1.000
_cell.angle_alpha   90.00
_cell.angle_beta   90.00
_cell.angle_gamma   90.00
#
_symmetry.space_group_name_H-M   'P 1'
#
loop_
_entity.id
_entity.type
_entity.pdbx_description
1 polymer ?
#
loop_
_entity_poly.entity_id
_entity_poly.type
_entity_poly.pdbx_seq_one_letter_code
_entity_poly.pdbx_strand_id
1 'polypeptide(L)'
;GNPRAQQVANIQPTNYLEKLGLNPNKPTVLIFGGSRGARRINEATVAALKNFADKPYQVLFVTGSVHYQKIKQLINNLPTNVVVKTLY
;
A
#
# COMPACT_ATOMS: atom_id res chain seq x y z
N GLY A 1 12.77 5.11 -26.58
CA GLY A 1 12.12 5.70 -25.38
C GLY A 1 11.85 4.61 -24.36
N ASN A 2 11.88 4.90 -23.06
CA ASN A 2 11.57 3.93 -22.02
C ASN A 2 10.07 3.54 -22.11
N PRO A 3 9.73 2.27 -22.43
CA PRO A 3 8.33 1.85 -22.64
C PRO A 3 7.45 2.09 -21.41
N ARG A 4 8.02 2.13 -20.19
CA ARG A 4 7.25 2.45 -18.98
C ARG A 4 6.82 3.92 -18.90
N ALA A 5 7.63 4.85 -19.42
CA ALA A 5 7.28 6.27 -19.39
C ALA A 5 6.08 6.56 -20.31
N GLN A 6 6.00 5.89 -21.46
CA GLN A 6 4.88 6.00 -22.40
C GLN A 6 3.59 5.40 -21.83
N GLN A 7 3.68 4.30 -21.08
CA GLN A 7 2.52 3.72 -20.39
C GLN A 7 1.93 4.68 -19.35
N VAL A 8 2.78 5.36 -18.58
CA VAL A 8 2.33 6.32 -17.56
C VAL A 8 1.73 7.58 -18.16
N ALA A 9 2.25 8.05 -19.31
CA ALA A 9 1.78 9.26 -19.98
C ALA A 9 0.29 9.20 -20.40
N ASN A 10 -0.26 8.00 -20.60
CA ASN A 10 -1.65 7.80 -21.01
C ASN A 10 -2.57 7.35 -19.87
N ILE A 11 -2.08 7.30 -18.62
CA ILE A 11 -2.90 6.87 -17.48
C ILE A 11 -3.94 7.94 -17.18
N GLN A 12 -5.22 7.53 -17.28
CA GLN A 12 -6.32 8.34 -16.81
C GLN A 12 -6.50 8.18 -15.30
N PRO A 13 -6.95 9.23 -14.58
CA PRO A 13 -7.37 9.11 -13.20
C PRO A 13 -8.39 7.98 -13.04
N THR A 14 -8.21 7.14 -12.03
CA THR A 14 -9.12 6.02 -11.76
C THR A 14 -9.77 6.19 -10.39
N ASN A 15 -10.96 5.64 -10.22
CA ASN A 15 -11.63 5.53 -8.92
C ASN A 15 -11.06 4.38 -8.05
N TYR A 16 -9.82 3.96 -8.30
CA TYR A 16 -9.28 2.76 -7.66
C TYR A 16 -9.15 2.94 -6.14
N LEU A 17 -8.81 4.14 -5.66
CA LEU A 17 -8.76 4.42 -4.22
C LEU A 17 -10.13 4.19 -3.56
N GLU A 18 -11.23 4.63 -4.18
CA GLU A 18 -12.59 4.39 -3.66
C GLU A 18 -12.91 2.89 -3.58
N LYS A 19 -12.50 2.10 -4.58
CA LYS A 19 -12.65 0.64 -4.57
C LYS A 19 -11.87 -0.03 -3.44
N LEU A 20 -10.86 0.64 -2.90
CA LEU A 20 -10.09 0.21 -1.73
C LEU A 20 -10.68 0.73 -0.41
N GLY A 21 -11.78 1.49 -0.44
CA GLY A 21 -12.34 2.18 0.73
C GLY A 21 -11.55 3.43 1.14
N LEU A 22 -10.67 3.93 0.28
CA LEU A 22 -9.88 5.14 0.51
C LEU A 22 -10.55 6.36 -0.12
N ASN A 23 -10.35 7.53 0.49
CA ASN A 23 -10.86 8.80 -0.01
C ASN A 23 -9.91 9.36 -1.10
N PRO A 24 -10.37 9.56 -2.34
CA PRO A 24 -9.52 10.05 -3.44
C PRO A 24 -9.06 11.50 -3.24
N ASN A 25 -9.72 12.27 -2.37
CA ASN A 25 -9.36 13.66 -2.06
C ASN A 25 -8.36 13.77 -0.91
N LYS A 26 -7.94 12.65 -0.30
CA LYS A 26 -6.90 12.64 0.75
C LYS A 26 -5.55 12.20 0.18
N PRO A 27 -4.44 12.84 0.57
CA PRO A 27 -3.10 12.37 0.22
C PRO A 27 -2.91 10.92 0.61
N THR A 28 -2.32 10.12 -0.28
CA THR A 28 -2.10 8.69 -0.05
C THR A 28 -0.63 8.35 -0.19
N VAL A 29 -0.05 7.80 0.87
CA VAL A 29 1.31 7.26 0.88
C VAL A 29 1.27 5.82 0.40
N LEU A 30 1.91 5.54 -0.74
CA LEU A 30 2.13 4.19 -1.23
C LEU A 30 3.44 3.65 -0.68
N ILE A 31 3.36 2.58 0.11
CA ILE A 31 4.53 1.83 0.59
C ILE A 31 4.61 0.53 -0.20
N PHE A 32 5.73 0.29 -0.87
CA PHE A 32 5.90 -0.87 -1.74
C PHE A 32 7.05 -1.77 -1.26
N GLY A 33 6.71 -2.98 -0.81
CA GLY A 33 7.63 -3.96 -0.25
C GLY A 33 8.31 -4.89 -1.26
N GLY A 34 8.08 -4.71 -2.56
CA GLY A 34 8.61 -5.58 -3.60
C GLY A 34 8.07 -7.02 -3.55
N SER A 35 8.19 -7.74 -4.66
CA SER A 35 7.65 -9.09 -4.79
C SER A 35 8.48 -10.17 -4.10
N ARG A 36 9.81 -10.03 -4.08
CA ARG A 36 10.75 -11.12 -3.73
C ARG A 36 11.82 -10.77 -2.69
N GLY A 37 11.83 -9.58 -2.08
CA GLY A 37 13.03 -9.21 -1.32
C GLY A 37 13.03 -8.02 -0.36
N ALA A 38 11.99 -7.19 -0.21
CA ALA A 38 12.06 -6.08 0.76
C ALA A 38 11.57 -6.47 2.16
N ARG A 39 12.12 -7.56 2.70
CA ARG A 39 11.78 -8.06 4.04
C ARG A 39 11.90 -6.97 5.10
N ARG A 40 12.99 -6.21 5.11
CA ARG A 40 13.21 -5.12 6.10
C ARG A 40 12.18 -4.00 5.97
N ILE A 41 11.82 -3.59 4.75
CA ILE A 41 10.78 -2.58 4.52
C ILE A 41 9.43 -3.11 5.02
N ASN A 42 9.12 -4.37 4.72
CA ASN A 42 7.88 -5.00 5.18
C ASN A 42 7.80 -5.03 6.71
N GLU A 43 8.84 -5.49 7.39
CA GLU A 43 8.90 -5.57 8.85
C GLU A 43 8.77 -4.18 9.50
N ALA A 44 9.52 -3.19 9.01
CA ALA A 44 9.43 -1.82 9.49
C ALA A 44 8.05 -1.21 9.28
N THR A 45 7.45 -1.45 8.10
CA THR A 45 6.10 -0.95 7.78
C THR A 45 5.07 -1.55 8.71
N VAL A 46 5.11 -2.88 8.92
CA VAL A 46 4.19 -3.59 9.82
C VAL A 46 4.27 -3.06 11.24
N ALA A 47 5.48 -2.83 11.75
CA ALA A 47 5.69 -2.24 13.06
C ALA A 47 5.12 -0.81 13.16
N ALA A 48 5.15 -0.05 12.05
CA ALA A 48 4.66 1.31 11.99
C ALA A 48 3.14 1.45 11.71
N LEU A 49 2.43 0.37 11.32
CA LEU A 49 1.04 0.46 10.83
C LEU A 49 0.11 1.21 11.80
N LYS A 50 0.24 0.96 13.11
CA LYS A 50 -0.59 1.61 14.14
C LYS A 50 -0.31 3.10 14.27
N ASN A 51 0.91 3.54 13.96
CA ASN A 51 1.33 4.94 14.06
C ASN A 51 0.73 5.82 12.96
N PHE A 52 0.07 5.23 11.97
CA PHE A 52 -0.59 5.95 10.89
C PHE A 52 -2.00 6.43 11.24
N ALA A 53 -2.62 5.96 12.33
CA ALA A 53 -4.03 6.21 12.63
C ALA A 53 -4.41 7.70 12.61
N ASP A 54 -3.59 8.54 13.23
CA ASP A 54 -3.88 9.98 13.40
C ASP A 54 -3.23 10.86 12.33
N LYS A 55 -2.73 10.27 11.24
CA LYS A 55 -2.03 11.03 10.20
C LYS A 55 -3.04 11.70 9.25
N PRO A 56 -2.74 12.92 8.75
CA PRO A 56 -3.60 13.64 7.81
C PRO A 56 -3.55 13.05 6.38
N TYR A 57 -3.12 11.80 6.24
CA TYR A 57 -2.98 11.07 4.99
C TYR A 57 -3.41 9.61 5.17
N GLN A 58 -3.57 8.92 4.06
CA GLN A 58 -3.92 7.51 4.00
C GLN A 58 -2.68 6.70 3.61
N VAL A 59 -2.67 5.41 3.95
CA VAL A 59 -1.57 4.51 3.62
C VAL A 59 -2.09 3.34 2.81
N LEU A 60 -1.51 3.15 1.63
CA LEU A 60 -1.66 1.93 0.85
C LEU A 60 -0.33 1.16 0.93
N PHE A 61 -0.32 0.05 1.67
CA PHE A 61 0.84 -0.81 1.76
C PHE A 61 0.67 -2.02 0.84
N VAL A 62 1.57 -2.16 -0.13
CA VAL A 62 1.58 -3.23 -1.13
C VAL A 62 2.81 -4.11 -0.92
N THR A 63 2.61 -5.40 -0.68
CA THR A 63 3.68 -6.37 -0.39
C THR A 63 3.57 -7.62 -1.27
N GLY A 64 4.61 -8.44 -1.32
CA GLY A 64 4.58 -9.72 -2.04
C GLY A 64 3.79 -10.82 -1.29
N SER A 65 3.29 -11.81 -2.04
CA SER A 65 2.47 -12.92 -1.52
C SER A 65 3.10 -13.68 -0.36
N VAL A 66 4.41 -13.94 -0.43
CA VAL A 66 5.18 -14.63 0.63
C VAL A 66 5.08 -13.91 1.98
N HIS A 67 5.09 -12.58 1.97
CA HIS A 67 5.01 -11.77 3.18
C HIS A 67 3.58 -11.45 3.59
N TYR A 68 2.65 -11.35 2.63
CA TYR A 68 1.27 -10.99 2.88
C TYR A 68 0.58 -11.93 3.89
N GLN A 69 0.79 -13.24 3.82
CA GLN A 69 0.17 -14.18 4.75
C GLN A 69 0.60 -13.95 6.20
N LYS A 70 1.91 -13.78 6.42
CA LYS A 70 2.46 -13.46 7.73
C LYS A 70 1.95 -12.11 8.25
N ILE A 71 1.87 -11.13 7.35
CA ILE A 71 1.37 -9.79 7.65
C ILE A 71 -0.11 -9.88 8.06
N LYS A 72 -0.95 -10.60 7.30
CA LYS A 72 -2.37 -10.77 7.59
C LYS A 72 -2.62 -11.38 8.97
N GLN A 73 -1.77 -12.29 9.44
CA GLN A 73 -1.86 -12.86 10.79
C GLN A 73 -1.47 -11.88 11.90
N LEU A 74 -0.60 -10.92 11.61
CA LEU A 74 -0.14 -9.92 12.58
C LEU A 74 -1.08 -8.73 12.69
N ILE A 75 -1.94 -8.54 11.69
CA ILE A 75 -2.82 -7.38 11.62
C ILE A 75 -4.26 -7.79 11.91
N ASN A 76 -4.64 -7.76 13.18
CA ASN A 76 -6.04 -7.97 13.59
C ASN A 76 -6.85 -6.68 13.59
N ASN A 77 -6.20 -5.52 13.81
CA ASN A 77 -6.84 -4.21 13.85
C ASN A 77 -5.99 -3.19 13.08
N LEU A 78 -6.46 -2.79 11.89
CA LEU A 78 -5.89 -1.68 11.13
C LEU A 78 -6.59 -0.38 11.49
N PRO A 79 -5.84 0.74 11.52
CA PRO A 79 -6.46 2.04 11.41
C PRO A 79 -7.29 2.16 10.14
N THR A 80 -8.38 2.92 10.19
CA THR A 80 -9.33 3.07 9.08
C THR A 80 -8.71 3.72 7.82
N ASN A 81 -7.61 4.45 7.98
CA ASN A 81 -6.87 5.09 6.90
C ASN A 81 -5.73 4.23 6.34
N VAL A 82 -5.64 2.94 6.70
CA VAL A 82 -4.58 2.03 6.26
C VAL A 82 -5.17 0.82 5.53
N VAL A 83 -4.71 0.59 4.31
CA VAL A 83 -5.09 -0.57 3.49
C VAL A 83 -3.84 -1.37 3.12
N VAL A 84 -3.90 -2.69 3.31
CA VAL A 84 -2.82 -3.61 2.96
C VAL A 84 -3.25 -4.51 1.79
N LYS A 85 -2.45 -4.55 0.73
CA LYS A 85 -2.67 -5.37 -0.46
C LYS A 85 -1.46 -6.24 -0.77
N THR A 86 -1.71 -7.35 -1.44
CA THR A 86 -0.67 -8.19 -2.04
C THR A 86 -0.53 -7.86 -3.52
N LEU A 87 0.67 -7.97 -4.05
CA LEU A 87 0.89 -8.23 -5.47
C LEU A 87 0.53 -9.70 -5.74
N TYR A 88 0.15 -10.01 -6.98
CA TYR A 88 -0.40 -11.28 -7.48
C TYR A 88 -1.91 -11.40 -7.33
#